data_AF-A0A941V5B1-F1
#
_entry.id   AF-A0A941V5B1-F1
#
_cell.length_a   1.000
_cell.length_b   1.000
_cell.length_c   1.000
_cell.angle_alpha   90.00
_cell.angle_beta   90.00
_cell.angle_gamma   90.00
#
_symmetry.space_group_name_H-M   'P 1'
#
loop_
_entity.id
_entity.type
_entity.pdbx_description
1 polymer ?
#
loop_
_entity_poly.entity_id
_entity_poly.type
_entity_poly.pdbx_seq_one_letter_code
_entity_poly.pdbx_strand_id
1 'polypeptide(L)'
;MYFKNTPIKLVDSRTHGAGTELFIVEGDSAASMVVSLRDGRFQAVLPMQGKPLNAIKATREKVMRYPLFKALSESLGIGLGEHFDVQKLQFERVVLLFDPDADGIHSGALMLLFFYQFMRPLLEAGKIEMVHAPWMQVSVKGESPMYAFSEPQSTSLISQLRTQGHDPITVRYRGLAGIDREILMSTCIEPTTRNTRVMTAADALMVIEVFGGGTSITELAVKI
;
A
#
# COMPACT_ATOMS: atom_id res chain seq x y z
N MET A 1 -20.28 -12.15 6.61
CA MET A 1 -19.77 -11.78 5.28
C MET A 1 -19.04 -13.00 4.73
N TYR A 2 -19.52 -13.60 3.64
CA TYR A 2 -18.88 -14.77 3.04
C TYR A 2 -17.59 -14.32 2.35
N PHE A 3 -16.44 -14.57 2.97
CA PHE A 3 -15.16 -14.45 2.26
C PHE A 3 -15.10 -15.58 1.23
N LYS A 4 -15.17 -15.20 -0.05
CA LYS A 4 -14.96 -16.13 -1.16
C LYS A 4 -13.53 -16.67 -1.01
N ASN A 5 -13.38 -17.97 -0.76
CA ASN A 5 -12.08 -18.63 -0.59
C ASN A 5 -11.37 -18.79 -1.95
N THR A 6 -11.16 -17.68 -2.66
CA THR A 6 -10.47 -17.65 -3.95
C THR A 6 -8.97 -17.56 -3.68
N PRO A 7 -8.13 -18.38 -4.32
CA PRO A 7 -6.69 -18.26 -4.16
C PRO A 7 -6.22 -16.85 -4.51
N ILE A 8 -5.41 -16.25 -3.62
CA ILE A 8 -4.71 -15.00 -3.94
C ILE A 8 -3.80 -15.29 -5.12
N LYS A 9 -4.05 -14.63 -6.26
CA LYS A 9 -3.34 -14.91 -7.51
C LYS A 9 -2.60 -13.66 -7.97
N LEU A 10 -1.29 -13.79 -8.11
CA LEU A 10 -0.44 -12.81 -8.76
C LEU A 10 -0.87 -12.61 -10.22
N VAL A 11 -1.04 -11.36 -10.61
CA VAL A 11 -1.09 -10.95 -12.02
C VAL A 11 0.28 -10.38 -12.38
N ASP A 12 1.11 -11.24 -12.96
CA ASP A 12 2.54 -10.98 -13.13
C ASP A 12 2.85 -9.92 -14.20
N SER A 13 4.06 -9.36 -14.15
CA SER A 13 4.66 -8.55 -15.22
C SER A 13 5.39 -9.43 -16.23
N ARG A 14 5.77 -8.86 -17.38
CA ARG A 14 6.54 -9.58 -18.41
C ARG A 14 8.03 -9.68 -18.10
N THR A 15 8.55 -8.77 -17.27
CA THR A 15 9.96 -8.73 -16.86
C THR A 15 10.09 -8.71 -15.34
N HIS A 16 11.25 -9.15 -14.86
CA HIS A 16 11.65 -9.15 -13.46
C HIS A 16 13.04 -8.51 -13.31
N GLY A 17 13.39 -8.06 -12.09
CA GLY A 17 14.66 -7.42 -11.78
C GLY A 17 14.58 -5.90 -11.72
N ALA A 18 15.63 -5.21 -12.20
CA ALA A 18 15.74 -3.76 -12.08
C ALA A 18 14.61 -3.02 -12.81
N GLY A 19 14.07 -1.99 -12.16
CA GLY A 19 12.97 -1.17 -12.67
C GLY A 19 11.57 -1.77 -12.50
N THR A 20 11.43 -3.02 -12.07
CA THR A 20 10.13 -3.68 -11.93
C THR A 20 9.51 -3.49 -10.55
N GLU A 21 8.18 -3.59 -10.48
CA GLU A 21 7.39 -3.25 -9.30
C GLU A 21 6.32 -4.30 -9.04
N LEU A 22 6.09 -4.66 -7.79
CA LEU A 22 4.94 -5.45 -7.35
C LEU A 22 3.98 -4.58 -6.56
N PHE A 23 2.81 -4.30 -7.13
CA PHE A 23 1.71 -3.66 -6.41
C PHE A 23 0.99 -4.65 -5.50
N ILE A 24 0.80 -4.29 -4.23
CA ILE A 24 -0.12 -4.96 -3.32
C ILE A 24 -1.35 -4.05 -3.21
N VAL A 25 -2.50 -4.52 -3.71
CA VAL A 25 -3.71 -3.69 -3.85
C VAL A 25 -4.83 -4.21 -2.96
N GLU A 26 -5.45 -3.33 -2.18
CA GLU A 26 -6.60 -3.68 -1.35
C GLU A 26 -7.85 -3.95 -2.19
N GLY A 27 -8.39 -5.16 -2.05
CA GLY A 27 -9.63 -5.58 -2.68
C GLY A 27 -9.49 -6.00 -4.15
N ASP A 28 -10.22 -7.05 -4.54
CA ASP A 28 -10.18 -7.60 -5.90
C ASP A 28 -10.67 -6.59 -6.97
N SER A 29 -11.64 -5.74 -6.60
CA SER A 29 -12.20 -4.74 -7.51
C SER A 29 -11.16 -3.69 -7.91
N ALA A 30 -10.45 -3.13 -6.93
CA ALA A 30 -9.39 -2.17 -7.17
C ALA A 30 -8.19 -2.84 -7.86
N ALA A 31 -7.81 -4.05 -7.45
CA ALA A 31 -6.75 -4.81 -8.11
C ALA A 31 -7.03 -5.05 -9.60
N SER A 32 -8.27 -5.42 -9.96
CA SER A 32 -8.69 -5.57 -11.36
C SER A 32 -8.58 -4.24 -12.13
N MET A 33 -8.95 -3.13 -11.50
CA MET A 33 -8.79 -1.80 -12.09
C MET A 33 -7.31 -1.46 -12.34
N VAL A 34 -6.43 -1.69 -11.36
CA VAL A 34 -4.98 -1.48 -11.51
C VAL A 34 -4.40 -2.38 -12.60
N VAL A 35 -4.79 -3.66 -12.67
CA VAL A 35 -4.37 -4.58 -13.73
C VAL A 35 -4.69 -4.06 -15.13
N SER A 36 -5.84 -3.38 -15.28
CA SER A 36 -6.27 -2.81 -16.56
C SER A 36 -5.61 -1.47 -16.93
N LEU A 37 -4.89 -0.84 -15.99
CA LEU A 37 -4.26 0.47 -16.16
C LEU A 37 -2.73 0.41 -16.16
N ARG A 38 -2.15 -0.54 -15.41
CA ARG A 38 -0.70 -0.72 -15.26
C ARG A 38 0.00 -0.91 -16.60
N ASP A 39 1.29 -0.58 -16.61
CA ASP A 39 2.18 -1.13 -17.63
C ASP A 39 2.62 -2.54 -17.23
N GLY A 40 1.93 -3.54 -17.80
CA GLY A 40 2.23 -4.96 -17.55
C GLY A 40 3.61 -5.42 -18.04
N ARG A 41 4.43 -4.55 -18.66
CA ARG A 41 5.86 -4.87 -18.89
C ARG A 41 6.59 -5.03 -17.55
N PHE A 42 6.43 -4.07 -16.64
CA PHE A 42 7.27 -3.97 -15.44
C PHE A 42 6.50 -3.88 -14.12
N GLN A 43 5.20 -3.61 -14.14
CA GLN A 43 4.39 -3.53 -12.91
C GLN A 43 3.58 -4.81 -12.78
N ALA A 44 3.69 -5.57 -11.70
CA ALA A 44 2.86 -6.73 -11.33
C ALA A 44 1.83 -6.34 -10.26
N VAL A 45 0.76 -7.14 -10.09
CA VAL A 45 -0.32 -6.87 -9.12
C VAL A 45 -0.64 -8.12 -8.31
N LEU A 46 -0.58 -7.99 -6.99
CA LEU A 46 -1.02 -8.97 -6.01
C LEU A 46 -2.24 -8.42 -5.26
N PRO A 47 -3.45 -8.98 -5.46
CA PRO A 47 -4.63 -8.56 -4.72
C PRO A 47 -4.52 -9.00 -3.25
N MET A 48 -4.94 -8.11 -2.35
CA MET A 48 -5.06 -8.38 -0.92
C MET A 48 -6.54 -8.43 -0.53
N GLN A 49 -6.96 -9.55 0.06
CA GLN A 49 -8.33 -9.74 0.52
C GLN A 49 -8.40 -9.69 2.04
N GLY A 50 -9.27 -8.82 2.54
CA GLY A 50 -9.45 -8.62 3.97
C GLY A 50 -8.23 -8.00 4.64
N LYS A 51 -8.31 -7.90 5.96
CA LYS A 51 -7.30 -7.23 6.78
C LYS A 51 -6.08 -8.13 7.00
N PRO A 52 -4.85 -7.65 6.77
CA PRO A 52 -3.64 -8.42 7.04
C PRO A 52 -3.58 -8.92 8.48
N LEU A 53 -2.91 -10.05 8.69
CA LEU A 53 -2.63 -10.53 10.03
C LEU A 53 -1.65 -9.57 10.74
N ASN A 54 -1.91 -9.22 12.00
CA ASN A 54 -0.93 -8.51 12.82
C ASN A 54 0.26 -9.44 13.12
N ALA A 55 1.31 -9.29 12.31
CA ALA A 55 2.47 -10.18 12.30
C ALA A 55 3.33 -10.09 13.57
N ILE A 56 3.24 -8.99 14.32
CA ILE A 56 3.96 -8.79 15.59
C ILE A 56 3.27 -9.53 16.74
N LYS A 57 1.93 -9.55 16.75
CA LYS A 57 1.16 -10.25 17.78
C LYS A 57 0.96 -11.74 17.50
N ALA A 58 1.08 -12.15 16.24
CA ALA A 58 0.92 -13.54 15.83
C ALA A 58 2.20 -14.37 16.08
N THR A 59 2.02 -15.68 16.26
CA THR A 59 3.16 -16.61 16.30
C THR A 59 3.80 -16.72 14.91
N ARG A 60 5.11 -17.00 14.88
CA ARG A 60 5.85 -17.18 13.62
C ARG A 60 5.19 -18.20 12.69
N GLU A 61 4.79 -19.35 13.22
CA GLU A 61 4.09 -20.40 12.46
C GLU A 61 2.80 -19.90 11.81
N LYS A 62 2.01 -19.08 12.52
CA LYS A 62 0.77 -18.50 11.99
C LYS A 62 1.05 -17.52 10.86
N VAL A 63 2.09 -16.69 10.98
CA VAL A 63 2.52 -15.76 9.92
C VAL A 63 2.96 -16.53 8.68
N MET A 64 3.80 -17.56 8.84
CA MET A 64 4.32 -18.38 7.74
C MET A 64 3.22 -19.11 6.95
N ARG A 65 2.12 -19.47 7.61
CA ARG A 65 0.95 -20.12 6.98
C ARG A 65 -0.11 -19.14 6.49
N TYR A 66 0.02 -17.85 6.76
CA TYR A 66 -0.99 -16.87 6.39
C TYR A 66 -1.03 -16.68 4.86
N PRO A 67 -2.20 -16.85 4.20
CA PRO A 67 -2.27 -16.91 2.73
C PRO A 67 -1.64 -15.71 2.01
N LEU A 68 -1.89 -14.49 2.50
CA LEU A 68 -1.33 -13.26 1.91
C LEU A 68 0.20 -13.24 1.97
N PHE A 69 0.78 -13.58 3.12
CA PHE A 69 2.23 -13.53 3.32
C PHE A 69 2.95 -14.63 2.55
N LYS A 70 2.33 -15.82 2.49
CA LYS A 70 2.80 -16.90 1.62
C LYS A 70 2.80 -16.45 0.16
N ALA A 71 1.67 -15.98 -0.36
CA ALA A 71 1.55 -15.52 -1.74
C ALA A 71 2.52 -14.36 -2.06
N LEU A 72 2.71 -13.42 -1.13
CA LEU A 72 3.68 -12.34 -1.27
C LEU A 72 5.12 -12.88 -1.37
N SER A 73 5.51 -13.78 -0.46
CA SER A 73 6.85 -14.35 -0.46
C SER A 73 7.16 -15.18 -1.72
N GLU A 74 6.17 -15.91 -2.22
CA GLU A 74 6.25 -16.67 -3.47
C GLU A 74 6.36 -15.73 -4.66
N SER A 75 5.56 -14.65 -4.69
CA SER A 75 5.60 -13.63 -5.73
C SER A 75 6.97 -12.92 -5.78
N LEU A 76 7.54 -12.60 -4.61
CA LEU A 76 8.84 -11.95 -4.52
C LEU A 76 10.02 -12.89 -4.82
N GLY A 77 9.83 -14.21 -4.76
CA GLY A 77 10.89 -15.21 -4.96
C GLY A 77 11.90 -15.34 -3.81
N ILE A 78 11.69 -14.60 -2.72
CA ILE A 78 12.66 -14.51 -1.61
C ILE A 78 12.39 -15.51 -0.49
N GLY A 79 11.25 -16.20 -0.49
CA GLY A 79 10.87 -17.09 0.61
C GLY A 79 10.58 -16.35 1.92
N LEU A 80 10.45 -17.10 3.02
CA LEU A 80 10.23 -16.56 4.37
C LEU A 80 11.00 -17.36 5.42
N GLY A 81 11.31 -16.72 6.54
CA GLY A 81 11.93 -17.36 7.68
C GLY A 81 13.34 -17.85 7.38
N GLU A 82 13.61 -19.14 7.58
CA GLU A 82 14.95 -19.73 7.33
C GLU A 82 15.31 -19.79 5.84
N HIS A 83 14.31 -19.72 4.96
CA HIS A 83 14.52 -19.70 3.50
C HIS A 83 14.56 -18.29 2.92
N PHE A 84 14.52 -17.26 3.76
CA PHE A 84 14.54 -15.87 3.32
C PHE A 84 15.88 -15.52 2.67
N ASP A 85 15.83 -15.09 1.41
CA ASP A 85 16.99 -14.65 0.64
C ASP A 85 16.64 -13.45 -0.23
N VAL A 86 17.05 -12.26 0.24
CA VAL A 86 16.83 -11.00 -0.46
C VAL A 86 17.53 -10.93 -1.83
N GLN A 87 18.57 -11.73 -2.06
CA GLN A 87 19.28 -11.74 -3.36
C GLN A 87 18.42 -12.33 -4.48
N LYS A 88 17.36 -13.06 -4.16
CA LYS A 88 16.41 -13.66 -5.13
C LYS A 88 15.22 -12.76 -5.46
N LEU A 89 15.24 -11.50 -5.01
CA LEU A 89 14.14 -10.57 -5.18
C LEU A 89 13.77 -10.38 -6.66
N GLN A 90 12.55 -10.78 -7.02
CA GLN A 90 12.04 -10.70 -8.40
C GLN A 90 11.63 -9.30 -8.83
N PHE A 91 11.23 -8.45 -7.87
CA PHE A 91 10.76 -7.09 -8.14
C PHE A 91 11.62 -6.08 -7.42
N GLU A 92 12.14 -5.09 -8.14
CA GLU A 92 12.96 -4.06 -7.50
C GLU A 92 12.18 -3.31 -6.42
N ARG A 93 10.87 -3.10 -6.60
CA ARG A 93 10.05 -2.35 -5.64
C ARG A 93 8.78 -3.10 -5.28
N VAL A 94 8.32 -2.93 -4.05
CA VAL A 94 6.99 -3.34 -3.58
C VAL A 94 6.19 -2.08 -3.29
N VAL A 95 5.07 -1.92 -3.97
CA VAL A 95 4.23 -0.71 -3.91
C VAL A 95 2.92 -1.05 -3.22
N LEU A 96 2.67 -0.41 -2.09
CA LEU A 96 1.45 -0.59 -1.30
C LEU A 96 0.41 0.43 -1.76
N LEU A 97 -0.74 -0.05 -2.25
CA LEU A 97 -1.85 0.79 -2.71
C LEU A 97 -3.15 0.37 -2.02
N PHE A 98 -3.55 1.16 -1.04
CA PHE A 98 -4.69 0.88 -0.15
C PHE A 98 -5.74 1.99 -0.21
N ASP A 99 -6.92 1.71 0.33
CA ASP A 99 -8.01 2.68 0.35
C ASP A 99 -7.62 3.93 1.16
N PRO A 100 -8.03 5.15 0.73
CA PRO A 100 -7.69 6.41 1.42
C PRO A 100 -8.57 6.67 2.66
N ASP A 101 -9.03 5.60 3.31
CA ASP A 101 -9.85 5.62 4.52
C ASP A 101 -9.10 5.02 5.72
N ALA A 102 -9.77 4.94 6.87
CA ALA A 102 -9.15 4.44 8.09
C ALA A 102 -8.79 2.95 8.02
N ASP A 103 -9.54 2.15 7.26
CA ASP A 103 -9.32 0.71 7.13
C ASP A 103 -8.12 0.44 6.22
N GLY A 104 -7.98 1.15 5.11
CA GLY A 104 -6.80 1.07 4.24
C GLY A 104 -5.52 1.56 4.93
N ILE A 105 -5.61 2.64 5.73
CA ILE A 105 -4.50 3.09 6.58
C ILE A 105 -4.09 2.00 7.59
N HIS A 106 -5.06 1.33 8.21
CA HIS A 106 -4.79 0.22 9.12
C HIS A 106 -4.13 -0.96 8.39
N SER A 107 -4.63 -1.34 7.21
CA SER A 107 -4.02 -2.38 6.38
C SER A 107 -2.57 -2.05 6.03
N GLY A 108 -2.29 -0.78 5.68
CA GLY A 108 -0.94 -0.27 5.47
C GLY A 108 -0.03 -0.42 6.67
N ALA A 109 -0.51 -0.04 7.85
CA ALA A 109 0.22 -0.24 9.10
C ALA A 109 0.57 -1.72 9.33
N LEU A 110 -0.38 -2.65 9.17
CA LEU A 110 -0.14 -4.08 9.41
C LEU A 110 0.84 -4.69 8.40
N MET A 111 0.77 -4.27 7.13
CA MET A 111 1.76 -4.67 6.13
C MET A 111 3.15 -4.15 6.49
N LEU A 112 3.27 -2.90 6.94
CA LEU A 112 4.54 -2.33 7.36
C LEU A 112 5.14 -3.08 8.56
N LEU A 113 4.32 -3.48 9.53
CA LEU A 113 4.75 -4.34 10.65
C LEU A 113 5.25 -5.71 10.17
N PHE A 114 4.57 -6.30 9.18
CA PHE A 114 5.02 -7.56 8.57
C PHE A 114 6.39 -7.40 7.88
N PHE A 115 6.56 -6.37 7.05
CA PHE A 115 7.86 -6.12 6.39
C PHE A 115 8.96 -5.88 7.42
N TYR A 116 8.69 -5.12 8.48
CA TYR A 116 9.68 -4.85 9.53
C TYR A 116 10.13 -6.11 10.29
N GLN A 117 9.21 -7.05 10.53
CA GLN A 117 9.51 -8.26 11.28
C GLN A 117 10.06 -9.40 10.41
N PHE A 118 9.60 -9.54 9.16
CA PHE A 118 9.85 -10.72 8.32
C PHE A 118 10.65 -10.44 7.03
N MET A 119 10.75 -9.17 6.61
CA MET A 119 11.42 -8.77 5.37
C MET A 119 12.19 -7.45 5.54
N ARG A 120 12.79 -7.24 6.72
CA ARG A 120 13.46 -5.99 7.09
C ARG A 120 14.48 -5.49 6.06
N PRO A 121 15.29 -6.36 5.42
CA PRO A 121 16.24 -5.90 4.40
C PRO A 121 15.59 -5.14 3.23
N LEU A 122 14.31 -5.40 2.91
CA LEU A 122 13.59 -4.64 1.88
C LEU A 122 13.29 -3.21 2.33
N LEU A 123 12.91 -3.01 3.60
CA LEU A 123 12.68 -1.67 4.16
C LEU A 123 13.99 -0.89 4.25
N GLU A 124 15.05 -1.53 4.73
CA GLU A 124 16.37 -0.89 4.86
C GLU A 124 16.97 -0.50 3.51
N ALA A 125 16.69 -1.29 2.46
CA ALA A 125 17.09 -1.00 1.09
C ALA A 125 16.16 0.00 0.36
N GLY A 126 15.15 0.56 1.03
CA GLY A 126 14.21 1.51 0.44
C GLY A 126 13.34 0.90 -0.67
N LYS A 127 13.09 -0.40 -0.62
CA LYS A 127 12.38 -1.16 -1.66
C LYS A 127 10.86 -1.19 -1.46
N ILE A 128 10.37 -0.69 -0.32
CA ILE A 128 8.95 -0.64 0.02
C ILE A 128 8.45 0.79 -0.13
N GLU A 129 7.40 0.97 -0.92
CA GLU A 129 6.74 2.24 -1.18
C GLU A 129 5.28 2.18 -0.76
N MET A 130 4.74 3.29 -0.28
CA MET A 130 3.30 3.46 -0.04
C MET A 130 2.77 4.59 -0.90
N VAL A 131 1.76 4.27 -1.71
CA VAL A 131 1.04 5.25 -2.52
C VAL A 131 -0.09 5.84 -1.71
N HIS A 132 -0.18 7.16 -1.72
CA HIS A 132 -1.24 7.92 -1.10
C HIS A 132 -2.30 8.26 -2.16
N ALA A 133 -3.36 7.47 -2.20
CA ALA A 133 -4.51 7.75 -3.05
C ALA A 133 -5.20 9.06 -2.65
N PRO A 134 -5.82 9.80 -3.60
CA PRO A 134 -6.51 11.03 -3.29
C PRO A 134 -7.65 10.76 -2.30
N TRP A 135 -7.68 11.58 -1.25
CA TRP A 135 -8.74 11.59 -0.25
C TRP A 135 -9.95 12.35 -0.82
N MET A 136 -9.73 13.48 -1.48
CA MET A 136 -10.80 14.31 -2.05
C MET A 136 -10.37 15.00 -3.33
N GLN A 137 -11.27 15.06 -4.30
CA GLN A 137 -11.18 15.98 -5.43
C GLN A 137 -11.92 17.27 -5.08
N VAL A 138 -11.31 18.40 -5.41
CA VAL A 138 -11.87 19.75 -5.26
C VAL A 138 -11.86 20.43 -6.62
N SER A 139 -13.02 20.85 -7.10
CA SER A 139 -13.21 21.40 -8.44
C SER A 139 -13.72 22.84 -8.36
N VAL A 140 -13.12 23.72 -9.15
CA VAL A 140 -13.54 25.11 -9.33
C VAL A 140 -13.93 25.31 -10.80
N LYS A 141 -15.02 26.05 -11.04
CA LYS A 141 -15.52 26.27 -12.40
C LYS A 141 -14.47 26.94 -13.27
N GLY A 142 -14.10 26.28 -14.38
CA GLY A 142 -13.12 26.80 -15.34
C GLY A 142 -11.66 26.48 -15.01
N GLU A 143 -11.41 25.75 -13.92
CA GLU A 143 -10.07 25.33 -13.51
C GLU A 143 -9.91 23.81 -13.58
N SER A 144 -8.65 23.36 -13.57
CA SER A 144 -8.34 21.93 -13.45
C SER A 144 -8.67 21.43 -12.05
N PRO A 145 -9.15 20.18 -11.89
CA PRO A 145 -9.43 19.62 -10.58
C PRO A 145 -8.15 19.52 -9.75
N MET A 146 -8.29 19.82 -8.45
CA MET A 146 -7.24 19.68 -7.46
C MET A 146 -7.52 18.47 -6.57
N TYR A 147 -6.45 17.87 -6.04
CA TYR A 147 -6.55 16.67 -5.21
C TYR A 147 -5.92 16.90 -3.84
N ALA A 148 -6.67 16.59 -2.79
CA ALA A 148 -6.18 16.49 -1.44
C ALA A 148 -6.02 15.01 -1.06
N PHE A 149 -4.94 14.70 -0.34
CA PHE A 149 -4.53 13.34 0.06
C PHE A 149 -4.76 13.10 1.56
N SER A 150 -5.35 14.07 2.27
CA SER A 150 -5.78 13.93 3.66
C SER A 150 -6.90 14.92 3.98
N GLU A 151 -7.62 14.65 5.06
CA GLU A 151 -8.68 15.54 5.58
C GLU A 151 -8.15 16.94 6.00
N PRO A 152 -6.98 17.07 6.67
CA PRO A 152 -6.42 18.39 6.94
C PRO A 152 -6.05 19.15 5.66
N GLN A 153 -5.51 18.45 4.66
CA GLN A 153 -5.17 19.06 3.37
C GLN A 153 -6.42 19.53 2.63
N SER A 154 -7.50 18.73 2.60
CA SER A 154 -8.74 19.14 1.95
C SER A 154 -9.37 20.34 2.64
N THR A 155 -9.35 20.37 3.98
CA THR A 155 -9.88 21.49 4.76
C THR A 155 -9.13 22.78 4.44
N SER A 156 -7.80 22.69 4.39
CA SER A 156 -6.93 23.83 4.06
C SER A 156 -7.16 24.32 2.62
N LEU A 157 -7.23 23.40 1.66
CA LEU A 157 -7.46 23.70 0.25
C LEU A 157 -8.83 24.38 0.02
N ILE A 158 -9.89 23.83 0.60
CA ILE A 158 -11.25 24.39 0.48
C ILE A 158 -11.31 25.78 1.12
N SER A 159 -10.68 25.95 2.29
CA SER A 159 -10.62 27.25 2.97
C SER A 159 -9.93 28.30 2.10
N GLN A 160 -8.77 27.96 1.54
CA GLN A 160 -8.01 28.84 0.66
C GLN A 160 -8.82 29.28 -0.57
N LEU A 161 -9.47 28.34 -1.25
CA LEU A 161 -10.29 28.63 -2.44
C LEU A 161 -11.49 29.54 -2.10
N ARG A 162 -12.12 29.31 -0.94
CA ARG A 162 -13.21 30.18 -0.46
C ARG A 162 -12.72 31.60 -0.15
N THR A 163 -11.53 31.75 0.45
CA THR A 163 -10.91 33.07 0.66
C THR A 163 -10.61 33.79 -0.65
N GLN A 164 -10.33 33.05 -1.72
CA GLN A 164 -10.13 33.59 -3.08
C GLN A 164 -11.45 33.90 -3.81
N GLY A 165 -12.61 33.67 -3.19
CA GLY A 165 -13.92 33.96 -3.77
C GLY A 165 -14.48 32.86 -4.68
N HIS A 166 -13.87 31.67 -4.69
CA HIS A 166 -14.39 30.51 -5.41
C HIS A 166 -15.44 29.76 -4.57
N ASP A 167 -16.36 29.07 -5.25
CA ASP A 167 -17.30 28.12 -4.64
C ASP A 167 -16.92 26.68 -5.05
N PRO A 168 -16.06 26.00 -4.27
CA PRO A 168 -15.50 24.71 -4.65
C PRO A 168 -16.50 23.56 -4.50
N ILE A 169 -16.58 22.70 -5.52
CA ILE A 169 -17.33 21.44 -5.50
C ILE A 169 -16.39 20.30 -5.08
N THR A 170 -16.81 19.47 -4.13
CA THR A 170 -15.95 18.42 -3.55
C THR A 170 -16.50 17.01 -3.80
N VAL A 171 -15.61 16.06 -4.09
CA VAL A 171 -15.91 14.61 -4.17
C VAL A 171 -14.96 13.86 -3.23
N ARG A 172 -15.51 13.16 -2.24
CA ARG A 172 -14.74 12.33 -1.28
C ARG A 172 -14.62 10.90 -1.80
N TYR A 173 -13.40 10.40 -1.94
CA TYR A 173 -13.14 9.01 -2.31
C TYR A 173 -13.06 8.12 -1.09
N ARG A 174 -13.99 7.17 -0.93
CA ARG A 174 -13.96 6.24 0.22
C ARG A 174 -13.13 4.98 -0.02
N GLY A 175 -12.80 4.70 -1.28
CA GLY A 175 -12.02 3.55 -1.68
C GLY A 175 -11.51 3.72 -3.10
N LEU A 176 -10.50 2.95 -3.47
CA LEU A 176 -9.83 3.00 -4.77
C LEU A 176 -10.80 2.76 -5.93
N ALA A 177 -11.77 1.87 -5.75
CA ALA A 177 -12.77 1.55 -6.76
C ALA A 177 -13.74 2.71 -7.07
N GLY A 178 -13.81 3.72 -6.20
CA GLY A 178 -14.62 4.94 -6.42
C GLY A 178 -13.85 6.07 -7.10
N ILE A 179 -12.57 5.87 -7.42
CA ILE A 179 -11.72 6.85 -8.10
C ILE A 179 -11.83 6.61 -9.61
N ASP A 180 -12.03 7.68 -10.38
CA ASP A 180 -12.05 7.59 -11.84
C ASP A 180 -10.72 7.07 -12.39
N ARG A 181 -10.79 6.31 -13.49
CA ARG A 181 -9.63 5.59 -14.05
C ARG A 181 -8.44 6.48 -14.38
N GLU A 182 -8.71 7.65 -14.95
CA GLU A 182 -7.66 8.63 -15.31
C GLU A 182 -6.98 9.22 -14.06
N ILE A 183 -7.76 9.44 -13.00
CA ILE A 183 -7.25 9.95 -11.72
C ILE A 183 -6.43 8.85 -11.05
N LEU A 184 -6.95 7.61 -10.98
CA LEU A 184 -6.21 6.48 -10.39
C LEU A 184 -4.90 6.24 -11.15
N MET A 185 -4.92 6.29 -12.48
CA MET A 185 -3.72 6.15 -13.30
C MET A 185 -2.68 7.22 -12.97
N SER A 186 -3.06 8.50 -13.04
CA SER A 186 -2.15 9.62 -12.85
C SER A 186 -1.69 9.80 -11.40
N THR A 187 -2.52 9.51 -10.41
CA THR A 187 -2.20 9.78 -9.00
C THR A 187 -1.65 8.57 -8.24
N CYS A 188 -1.91 7.34 -8.72
CA CYS A 188 -1.54 6.12 -7.99
C CYS A 188 -0.63 5.14 -8.76
N ILE A 189 -0.69 5.11 -10.09
CA ILE A 189 -0.05 4.03 -10.88
C ILE A 189 1.19 4.52 -11.63
N GLU A 190 1.06 5.64 -12.36
CA GLU A 190 2.11 6.20 -13.20
C GLU A 190 3.34 6.60 -12.35
N PRO A 191 4.51 5.96 -12.54
CA PRO A 191 5.68 6.19 -11.68
C PRO A 191 6.12 7.65 -11.62
N THR A 192 5.95 8.43 -12.69
CA THR A 192 6.40 9.83 -12.71
C THR A 192 5.48 10.81 -11.99
N THR A 193 4.22 10.44 -11.76
CA THR A 193 3.21 11.35 -11.22
C THR A 193 2.54 10.86 -9.94
N ARG A 194 2.65 9.56 -9.62
CA ARG A 194 2.02 8.98 -8.43
C ARG A 194 2.54 9.62 -7.15
N ASN A 195 1.64 9.84 -6.19
CA ASN A 195 2.01 10.33 -4.87
C ASN A 195 2.50 9.17 -4.00
N THR A 196 3.79 8.91 -4.01
CA THR A 196 4.41 7.80 -3.28
C THR A 196 5.38 8.28 -2.21
N ARG A 197 5.53 7.49 -1.15
CA ARG A 197 6.55 7.68 -0.12
C ARG A 197 7.30 6.37 0.07
N VAL A 198 8.63 6.44 0.17
CA VAL A 198 9.44 5.28 0.57
C VAL A 198 9.25 5.03 2.06
N MET A 199 8.93 3.80 2.42
CA MET A 199 8.75 3.38 3.81
C MET A 199 10.09 2.99 4.42
N THR A 200 10.31 3.41 5.67
CA THR A 200 11.54 3.16 6.42
C THR A 200 11.30 2.28 7.65
N ALA A 201 12.38 1.78 8.25
CA ALA A 201 12.31 1.12 9.55
C ALA A 201 11.76 2.04 10.66
N ALA A 202 12.04 3.35 10.58
CA ALA A 202 11.52 4.33 11.52
C ALA A 202 10.00 4.47 11.42
N ASP A 203 9.43 4.44 10.22
CA ASP A 203 7.98 4.42 10.02
C ASP A 203 7.33 3.21 10.70
N ALA A 204 7.94 2.03 10.55
CA ALA A 204 7.45 0.82 11.18
C ALA A 204 7.51 0.91 12.71
N LEU A 205 8.57 1.50 13.26
CA LEU A 205 8.69 1.74 14.70
C LEU A 205 7.62 2.69 15.23
N MET A 206 7.28 3.77 14.50
CA MET A 206 6.16 4.65 14.87
C MET A 206 4.83 3.88 14.88
N VAL A 207 4.60 3.00 13.89
CA VAL A 207 3.40 2.14 13.89
C VAL A 207 3.40 1.21 15.11
N ILE A 208 4.55 0.63 15.47
CA ILE A 208 4.66 -0.20 16.69
C ILE A 208 4.32 0.60 17.94
N GLU A 209 4.79 1.85 18.06
CA GLU A 209 4.50 2.69 19.21
C GLU A 209 2.99 2.96 19.34
N VAL A 210 2.33 3.30 18.22
CA VAL A 210 0.90 3.62 18.19
C VAL A 210 0.01 2.37 18.34
N PHE A 211 0.35 1.24 17.70
CA PHE A 211 -0.49 0.03 17.64
C PHE A 211 -0.08 -1.08 18.61
N GLY A 212 1.14 -1.02 19.14
CA GLY A 212 1.75 -2.03 20.00
C GLY A 212 1.17 -2.10 21.41
N GLY A 213 0.40 -1.09 21.84
CA GLY A 213 -0.33 -1.12 23.10
C GLY A 213 0.58 -1.29 24.33
N GLY A 214 1.74 -0.64 24.34
CA GLY A 214 2.66 -0.63 25.49
C GLY A 214 3.74 -1.71 25.49
N THR A 215 3.82 -2.57 24.47
CA THR A 215 4.99 -3.46 24.29
C THR A 215 6.21 -2.60 23.98
N SER A 216 7.20 -2.61 24.87
CA SER A 216 8.42 -1.82 24.71
C SER A 216 9.18 -2.29 23.45
N ILE A 217 9.80 -1.35 22.71
CA ILE A 217 10.69 -1.65 21.58
C ILE A 217 11.75 -2.70 21.97
N THR A 218 12.18 -2.69 23.24
CA THR A 218 13.11 -3.68 23.82
C THR A 218 12.54 -5.10 23.88
N GLU A 219 11.25 -5.31 24.13
CA GLU A 219 10.65 -6.66 24.18
C GLU A 219 10.52 -7.29 22.80
N LEU A 220 10.40 -6.47 21.75
CA LEU A 220 10.36 -6.93 20.37
C LEU A 220 11.75 -7.35 19.88
N ALA A 221 12.81 -6.68 20.34
CA ALA A 221 14.20 -7.02 20.00
C ALA A 221 14.66 -8.37 20.58
N VAL A 222 14.05 -8.83 21.68
CA VAL A 222 14.38 -10.11 22.34
C VAL A 222 13.70 -11.32 21.69
N LYS A 223 12.71 -11.09 20.80
CA LYS A 223 12.02 -12.15 20.03
C LYS A 223 12.58 -12.36 18.61
N ILE A 224 13.64 -11.62 18.24
CA ILE A 224 14.40 -11.76 17.00
C ILE A 224 15.50 -12.80 17.21
#